data_AF-E4Q7F4-F1
#
_entry.id   AF-E4Q7F4-F1
#
_cell.length_a   1.000
_cell.length_b   1.000
_cell.length_c   1.000
_cell.angle_alpha   90.00
_cell.angle_beta   90.00
_cell.angle_gamma   90.00
#
_symmetry.space_group_name_H-M   'P 1'
#
loop_
_entity.id
_entity.type
_entity.pdbx_description
1 polymer ?
#
loop_
_entity_poly.entity_id
_entity_poly.type
_entity_poly.pdbx_seq_one_letter_code
_entity_poly.pdbx_strand_id
1 'polypeptide(L)'
;MDGVSCKKILIVEDSRLSAQITAEILGKYGYCAEIVTTGEDAIERLKSRNDIDLILTDIELEGKIDGIETTYLIQQFSDIPILSRIKQEDSIF
;
A
#
# COMPACT_ATOMS: atom_id res chain seq x y z
N MET A 1 -25.01 11.75 15.06
CA MET A 1 -23.64 12.11 14.61
C MET A 1 -23.15 10.88 13.91
N ASP A 2 -23.35 10.81 12.60
CA ASP A 2 -23.04 9.62 11.84
C ASP A 2 -21.52 9.46 11.81
N GLY A 3 -21.03 8.38 12.42
CA GLY A 3 -19.61 8.07 12.50
C GLY A 3 -19.06 7.88 11.10
N VAL A 4 -18.35 8.89 10.58
CA VAL A 4 -17.66 8.80 9.30
C VAL A 4 -16.55 7.77 9.45
N SER A 5 -16.82 6.54 9.01
CA SER A 5 -15.81 5.51 8.83
C SER A 5 -14.94 5.91 7.64
N CYS A 6 -13.74 6.37 7.96
CA CYS A 6 -12.72 6.70 6.98
C CYS A 6 -12.22 5.43 6.30
N LYS A 7 -12.27 5.36 4.96
CA LYS A 7 -11.78 4.22 4.19
C LYS A 7 -10.26 4.06 4.38
N LYS A 8 -9.81 2.86 4.74
CA LYS A 8 -8.41 2.60 5.11
C LYS A 8 -7.61 2.01 3.97
N ILE A 9 -6.47 2.63 3.68
CA ILE A 9 -5.55 2.25 2.62
C ILE A 9 -4.23 1.81 3.27
N LEU A 10 -3.77 0.62 2.95
CA LEU A 10 -2.42 0.16 3.30
C LEU A 10 -1.46 0.58 2.20
N ILE A 11 -0.50 1.43 2.52
CA ILE A 11 0.59 1.84 1.63
C ILE A 11 1.79 0.93 1.90
N VAL A 12 2.31 0.29 0.86
CA VAL A 12 3.53 -0.52 0.87
C VAL A 12 4.59 0.18 0.02
N GLU A 13 5.55 0.82 0.68
CA GLU A 13 6.54 1.70 0.04
C GLU A 13 7.76 1.83 0.96
N ASP A 14 8.94 1.47 0.46
CA ASP A 14 10.20 1.52 1.21
C ASP A 14 10.70 2.98 1.40
N SER A 15 10.38 3.87 0.45
CA SER A 15 10.67 5.30 0.59
C SER A 15 9.68 5.99 1.53
N ARG A 16 10.11 6.21 2.78
CA ARG A 16 9.30 6.91 3.80
C ARG A 16 8.77 8.27 3.33
N LEU A 17 9.56 9.04 2.57
CA LEU A 17 9.13 10.33 2.04
C LEU A 17 8.01 10.17 1.01
N SER A 18 8.16 9.25 0.05
CA SER A 18 7.13 8.92 -0.94
C SER A 18 5.84 8.47 -0.26
N ALA A 19 5.96 7.58 0.74
CA ALA A 19 4.83 7.05 1.51
C ALA A 19 4.09 8.15 2.27
N GLN A 20 4.82 9.07 2.92
CA GLN A 20 4.24 10.19 3.66
C GLN A 20 3.51 11.17 2.73
N ILE A 21 4.10 11.55 1.60
CA ILE A 21 3.45 12.43 0.61
C ILE A 21 2.15 11.78 0.11
N THR A 22 2.21 10.48 -0.20
CA THR A 22 1.04 9.71 -0.64
C THR A 22 -0.05 9.68 0.43
N ALA A 23 0.31 9.42 1.69
CA ALA A 23 -0.62 9.43 2.81
C ALA A 23 -1.27 10.81 3.03
N GLU A 24 -0.50 11.90 2.92
CA GLU A 24 -1.03 13.26 3.03
C GLU A 24 -2.02 13.59 1.91
N ILE A 25 -1.73 13.17 0.68
CA ILE A 25 -2.64 13.34 -0.46
C ILE A 25 -3.94 12.58 -0.20
N LEU A 26 -3.86 11.31 0.19
CA LEU A 26 -5.03 10.48 0.53
C LEU A 26 -5.86 11.10 1.68
N GLY A 27 -5.19 11.62 2.71
CA GLY A 27 -5.84 12.30 3.83
C GLY A 27 -6.64 13.54 3.42
N LYS A 28 -6.14 14.33 2.46
CA LYS A 28 -6.88 15.48 1.89
C LYS A 28 -8.19 15.08 1.20
N TYR A 29 -8.30 13.83 0.75
CA TYR A 29 -9.50 13.27 0.14
C TYR A 29 -10.36 12.43 1.11
N GLY A 30 -10.05 12.44 2.41
CA GLY A 30 -10.85 11.77 3.44
C GLY A 30 -10.54 10.29 3.63
N TYR A 31 -9.41 9.80 3.13
CA TYR A 31 -8.92 8.44 3.37
C TYR A 31 -7.95 8.39 4.55
N CYS A 32 -7.82 7.21 5.14
CA CYS A 32 -6.92 6.95 6.24
C CYS A 32 -5.84 6.01 5.75
N ALA A 33 -4.59 6.46 5.76
CA ALA A 33 -3.47 5.66 5.30
C ALA A 33 -2.72 5.04 6.48
N GLU A 34 -2.33 3.79 6.30
CA GLU A 34 -1.33 3.11 7.11
C GLU A 34 -0.13 2.78 6.24
N ILE A 35 1.08 3.02 6.74
CA ILE A 35 2.31 2.79 5.97
C ILE A 35 3.04 1.58 6.54
N VAL A 36 3.48 0.69 5.65
CA VAL A 36 4.48 -0.35 5.89
C VAL A 36 5.59 -0.24 4.84
N THR A 37 6.80 -0.66 5.17
CA THR A 37 7.99 -0.43 4.34
C THR A 37 8.48 -1.68 3.60
N THR A 38 7.90 -2.85 3.86
CA THR A 38 8.27 -4.12 3.23
C THR A 38 7.04 -4.92 2.85
N GLY A 39 7.19 -5.83 1.88
CA GLY A 39 6.13 -6.75 1.48
C GLY A 39 5.73 -7.73 2.58
N GLU A 40 6.70 -8.16 3.39
CA GLU A 40 6.48 -9.06 4.53
C GLU A 40 5.62 -8.39 5.60
N ASP A 41 5.92 -7.13 5.95
CA ASP A 41 5.11 -6.36 6.89
C ASP A 41 3.67 -6.18 6.37
N ALA A 42 3.50 -6.01 5.06
CA ALA A 42 2.17 -5.91 4.45
C ALA A 42 1.37 -7.22 4.62
N ILE A 43 2.01 -8.37 4.38
CA ILE A 43 1.38 -9.69 4.54
C ILE A 43 1.02 -9.95 6.01
N GLU A 44 1.92 -9.68 6.94
CA GLU A 44 1.66 -9.82 8.38
C GLU A 44 0.53 -8.90 8.83
N ARG A 45 0.51 -7.67 8.31
CA ARG A 45 -0.53 -6.68 8.61
C ARG A 45 -1.91 -7.13 8.12
N LEU A 46 -2.00 -7.62 6.89
CA LEU A 46 -3.27 -8.08 6.29
C LEU A 46 -3.79 -9.37 6.93
N LYS A 47 -2.91 -10.22 7.48
CA LYS A 47 -3.33 -11.40 8.25
C LYS A 47 -3.83 -11.05 9.65
N SER A 48 -3.36 -9.94 10.24
CA SER A 48 -3.73 -9.52 11.59
C SER A 48 -4.91 -8.54 11.65
N ARG A 49 -5.33 -8.00 10.50
CA ARG A 49 -6.38 -6.98 10.41
C ARG A 49 -7.36 -7.27 9.28
N ASN A 50 -8.61 -6.89 9.48
CA ASN A 50 -9.70 -7.07 8.50
C ASN A 50 -10.38 -5.73 8.13
N ASP A 51 -9.77 -4.61 8.48
CA ASP A 51 -10.33 -3.27 8.30
C ASP A 51 -9.62 -2.44 7.22
N ILE A 52 -8.84 -3.10 6.34
CA ILE A 52 -8.17 -2.47 5.20
C ILE A 52 -9.08 -2.61 3.97
N ASP A 53 -9.36 -1.50 3.29
CA ASP A 53 -10.25 -1.44 2.13
C ASP A 53 -9.51 -1.49 0.78
N LEU A 54 -8.23 -1.11 0.76
CA LEU A 54 -7.38 -1.03 -0.45
C LEU A 54 -5.91 -1.18 -0.06
N ILE A 55 -5.13 -1.78 -0.94
CA ILE A 55 -3.66 -1.80 -0.85
C ILE A 55 -3.10 -0.95 -2.00
N LEU A 56 -2.18 -0.04 -1.67
CA LEU A 56 -1.40 0.74 -2.62
C LEU A 56 0.07 0.35 -2.46
N THR A 57 0.66 -0.30 -3.47
CA THR A 57 2.04 -0.82 -3.38
C THR A 57 2.92 -0.22 -4.46
N ASP A 58 4.17 0.08 -4.15
CA ASP A 58 5.21 0.15 -5.19
C ASP A 58 5.46 -1.27 -5.73
N ILE A 59 5.78 -1.37 -7.01
CA ILE A 59 6.27 -2.60 -7.66
C ILE A 59 7.71 -2.87 -7.24
N GLU A 60 8.53 -1.82 -7.19
CA GLU A 60 9.91 -1.91 -6.72
C GLU A 60 9.90 -1.67 -5.21
N LEU A 61 10.10 -2.74 -4.44
CA LEU A 61 10.31 -2.67 -3.01
C LEU A 61 11.68 -3.24 -2.68
N GLU A 62 12.40 -2.59 -1.77
CA GLU A 62 13.54 -3.21 -1.10
C GLU A 62 13.04 -4.22 -0.05
N GLY A 63 13.72 -5.37 0.08
CA GLY A 63 13.31 -6.42 1.02
C GLY A 63 13.64 -7.82 0.52
N LYS A 64 13.00 -8.85 1.09
CA LYS A 64 13.14 -10.23 0.59
C LYS A 64 12.24 -10.51 -0.61
N ILE A 65 11.11 -9.82 -0.70
CA ILE A 65 10.14 -9.92 -1.79
C ILE A 65 9.86 -8.52 -2.34
N ASP A 66 9.67 -8.41 -3.65
CA ASP A 66 9.30 -7.16 -4.30
C ASP A 66 7.78 -6.92 -4.27
N GLY A 67 7.31 -5.82 -4.85
CA GLY A 67 5.88 -5.49 -4.90
C GLY A 67 5.05 -6.44 -5.76
N ILE A 68 5.66 -7.09 -6.76
CA ILE A 68 4.98 -8.07 -7.63
C ILE A 68 4.72 -9.35 -6.84
N GLU A 69 5.76 -9.90 -6.21
CA GLU A 69 5.65 -11.09 -5.37
C GLU A 69 4.74 -10.84 -4.17
N THR A 70 4.84 -9.65 -3.54
CA THR A 70 3.91 -9.22 -2.48
C THR A 70 2.46 -9.26 -2.96
N THR A 71 2.16 -8.67 -4.12
CA THR A 71 0.82 -8.67 -4.72
C THR A 71 0.32 -10.10 -4.96
N TYR A 72 1.16 -10.94 -5.55
CA TYR A 72 0.81 -12.34 -5.85
C TYR A 72 0.48 -13.12 -4.57
N LEU A 73 1.28 -12.98 -3.52
CA LEU A 73 1.10 -13.66 -2.25
C LEU A 73 -0.16 -13.20 -1.52
N ILE A 74 -0.45 -11.90 -1.52
CA ILE A 74 -1.68 -11.35 -0.91
C ILE A 74 -2.92 -11.89 -1.59
N GLN A 75 -2.93 -11.97 -2.93
CA GLN A 75 -4.05 -12.50 -3.71
C GLN A 75 -4.34 -13.98 -3.42
N GLN A 76 -3.42 -14.73 -2.81
CA GLN A 76 -3.68 -16.13 -2.41
C GLN A 76 -4.62 -16.24 -1.21
N PHE A 77 -4.81 -15.17 -0.42
CA PHE A 77 -5.58 -15.22 0.82
C PHE A 77 -6.51 -14.03 1.05
N SER A 78 -6.51 -13.03 0.15
CA SER A 78 -7.29 -11.80 0.31
C SER A 78 -7.87 -11.33 -1.03
N ASP A 79 -9.13 -10.88 -0.99
CA ASP A 79 -9.82 -10.25 -2.12
C ASP A 79 -9.73 -8.72 -2.09
N ILE A 80 -8.94 -8.15 -1.17
CA ILE A 80 -8.76 -6.70 -1.07
C ILE A 80 -8.16 -6.18 -2.40
N PRO A 81 -8.74 -5.14 -3.02
CA PRO A 81 -8.18 -4.56 -4.24
C PRO A 81 -6.75 -4.06 -4.03
N ILE A 82 -5.90 -4.25 -5.05
CA ILE A 82 -4.51 -3.81 -5.04
C ILE A 82 -4.29 -2.86 -6.22
N LEU A 83 -3.77 -1.66 -5.94
CA LEU A 83 -3.30 -0.70 -6.93
C LEU A 83 -1.78 -0.63 -6.85
N SER A 84 -1.11 -0.96 -7.94
CA SER A 84 0.36 -0.95 -8.01
C SER A 84 0.87 0.29 -8.75
N ARG A 85 1.87 0.95 -8.18
CA ARG A 85 2.60 2.06 -8.81
C ARG A 85 3.69 1.49 -9.71
N ILE A 86 3.60 1.79 -11.00
CA ILE A 86 4.71 1.56 -11.94
C ILE A 86 5.63 2.79 -11.90
N LYS A 87 6.95 2.58 -11.88
CA LYS A 87 7.88 3.66 -12.22
C LYS A 87 7.99 3.73 -13.73
N GLN A 88 7.70 4.89 -14.29
CA GLN A 88 8.12 5.19 -15.65
C GLN A 88 9.60 5.59 -15.54
N GLU A 89 10.49 4.83 -16.17
CA GLU A 89 11.84 5.34 -16.39
C GLU A 89 11.70 6.62 -17.20
N ASP A 90 12.09 7.75 -16.62
CA ASP A 90 12.37 8.95 -17.41
C ASP A 90 13.42 8.54 -18.43
N SER A 91 12.99 8.31 -19.67
CA SER A 91 13.88 8.14 -20.80
C SER A 91 14.60 9.47 -20.97
N ILE A 92 15.75 9.58 -20.32
CA ILE A 92 16.69 10.66 -20.54
C ILE A 92 17.23 10.46 -21.96
N PHE A 93 16.59 11.13 -22.92
CA PHE A 93 17.25 11.49 -24.17
C PHE A 93 18.24 12.63 -23.90
#